data_AF-A0A3D8PL77-F1
#
_entry.id   AF-A0A3D8PL77-F1
#
_cell.length_a   1.000
_cell.length_b   1.000
_cell.length_c   1.000
_cell.angle_alpha   90.00
_cell.angle_beta   90.00
_cell.angle_gamma   90.00
#
_symmetry.space_group_name_H-M   'P 1'
#
loop_
_entity.id
_entity.type
_entity.pdbx_description
1 polymer ?
#
loop_
_entity_poly.entity_id
_entity_poly.type
_entity_poly.pdbx_seq_one_letter_code
_entity_poly.pdbx_strand_id
1 'polypeptide(L)'
;MGDFTLKYSEAYFLGGEDVETHRHYGLSGYSEFNNNDVHQRFIDMFHFIKSFTGNLDGKDVLEIGFGRGELIPFFLKENSKGYNGIDFSKSAYRIAQERYADPRVKLEIMEAKDLREENSYDVIVMNDLIEYIPVFEMETIWEKVKSALRPGGFITLSSRFVENPNESDQTDDSYATMGMHCHKQTKGTLLRTCLQHDFIFAKSDHEHIGFISKKDLSLFTKDEKEDFLSTHHNELSKAGLNIETNYSKETLRGLVPNAGRLVIGCVTENNSKFQERTLRLVQSIRWFGGGVAGVNIIVCIVDEADPSFVDELKKWGAFVRIVKRFSLAHPPSNKLRLFECAEMVSYDTIMFLDCDTVVVQDPTPYIDGDHFQAKIANGLSVPHDIFKDLFKHYGLPIPNRDYRTSKNNQKTVWYCNTGVLIFPQSILKTFFSVWKNYTEDLTGKLKLLKKSHFFCEQASLTLAYVKNPIPYKQLTNQMNCPMSEKEYDPIIIHYRNSITDDNYLKIRKNNPNLLMANRIQAFNNRLRDYRKDY
;
A
#
# COMPACT_ATOMS: atom_id res chain seq x y z
N MET A 1 -7.34 -3.57 11.94
CA MET A 1 -7.99 -3.84 10.65
C MET A 1 -8.62 -2.57 10.11
N GLY A 2 -7.81 -1.76 9.42
CA GLY A 2 -8.18 -0.83 8.32
C GLY A 2 -9.30 0.21 8.46
N ASP A 3 -9.35 1.11 7.48
CA ASP A 3 -10.40 2.15 7.30
C ASP A 3 -11.70 1.61 6.68
N PHE A 4 -11.73 0.32 6.30
CA PHE A 4 -12.73 -0.30 5.43
C PHE A 4 -13.69 -1.25 6.15
N THR A 5 -13.80 -1.17 7.47
CA THR A 5 -14.61 -2.09 8.30
C THR A 5 -16.05 -2.24 7.83
N LEU A 6 -16.65 -1.18 7.27
CA LEU A 6 -18.01 -1.19 6.70
C LEU A 6 -18.17 -2.11 5.48
N LYS A 7 -17.08 -2.41 4.76
CA LYS A 7 -17.11 -3.30 3.59
C LYS A 7 -17.27 -4.78 3.97
N TYR A 8 -16.93 -5.14 5.22
CA TYR A 8 -17.06 -6.50 5.75
C TYR A 8 -18.48 -6.74 6.29
N SER A 9 -19.46 -6.52 5.41
CA SER A 9 -20.89 -6.63 5.66
C SER A 9 -21.38 -8.07 5.54
N GLU A 10 -22.62 -8.32 5.95
CA GLU A 10 -23.27 -9.62 5.71
C GLU A 10 -23.30 -10.00 4.22
N ALA A 11 -23.55 -9.04 3.33
CA ALA A 11 -23.53 -9.27 1.88
C ALA A 11 -22.14 -9.70 1.38
N TYR A 12 -21.06 -9.25 2.01
CA TYR A 12 -19.72 -9.73 1.68
C TYR A 12 -19.54 -11.22 2.04
N PHE A 13 -20.01 -11.66 3.20
CA PHE A 13 -19.88 -13.06 3.63
C PHE A 13 -20.87 -14.00 2.93
N LEU A 14 -22.09 -13.55 2.68
CA LEU A 14 -23.19 -14.36 2.14
C LEU A 14 -23.44 -14.14 0.64
N GLY A 15 -22.61 -13.32 -0.01
CA GLY A 15 -22.81 -12.94 -1.40
C GLY A 15 -23.76 -11.74 -1.55
N GLY A 16 -23.39 -10.84 -2.44
CA GLY A 16 -24.12 -9.63 -2.75
C GLY A 16 -23.98 -9.25 -4.22
N GLU A 17 -24.72 -8.23 -4.62
CA GLU A 17 -24.54 -7.54 -5.89
C GLU A 17 -24.19 -6.10 -5.57
N ASP A 18 -23.09 -5.61 -6.13
CA ASP A 18 -22.68 -4.23 -5.96
C ASP A 18 -23.67 -3.33 -6.69
N VAL A 19 -24.28 -2.41 -5.94
CA VAL A 19 -25.42 -1.60 -6.42
C VAL A 19 -25.02 -0.74 -7.62
N GLU A 20 -23.76 -0.35 -7.70
CA GLU A 20 -23.27 0.63 -8.68
C GLU A 20 -22.65 -0.06 -9.90
N THR A 21 -21.92 -1.16 -9.71
CA THR A 21 -21.26 -1.91 -10.80
C THR A 21 -22.09 -3.08 -11.32
N HIS A 22 -23.18 -3.45 -10.62
CA HIS A 22 -24.01 -4.64 -10.90
C HIS A 22 -23.22 -5.95 -10.94
N ARG A 23 -22.05 -5.98 -10.29
CA ARG A 23 -21.19 -7.17 -10.20
C ARG A 23 -21.51 -7.93 -8.93
N HIS A 24 -21.67 -9.25 -9.05
CA HIS A 24 -21.71 -10.11 -7.89
C HIS A 24 -20.37 -10.08 -7.16
N TYR A 25 -20.42 -9.97 -5.84
CA TYR A 25 -19.25 -10.01 -4.96
C TYR A 25 -19.53 -10.85 -3.72
N GLY A 26 -18.47 -11.24 -3.03
CA GLY A 26 -18.52 -11.95 -1.76
C GLY A 26 -17.55 -13.12 -1.70
N LEU A 27 -17.55 -13.82 -0.57
CA LEU A 27 -16.67 -14.96 -0.34
C LEU A 27 -17.05 -16.14 -1.26
N SER A 28 -16.04 -16.72 -1.91
CA SER A 28 -16.17 -18.00 -2.61
C SER A 28 -16.64 -19.10 -1.65
N GLY A 29 -17.35 -20.10 -2.19
CA GLY A 29 -17.91 -21.17 -1.38
C GLY A 29 -19.26 -20.87 -0.71
N TYR A 30 -19.92 -19.75 -1.05
CA TYR A 30 -21.23 -19.43 -0.47
C TYR A 30 -22.31 -20.49 -0.78
N SER A 31 -22.32 -21.04 -1.98
CA SER A 31 -23.31 -22.07 -2.38
C SER A 31 -23.20 -23.31 -1.48
N GLU A 32 -21.97 -23.80 -1.31
CA GLU A 32 -21.63 -24.92 -0.43
C GLU A 32 -21.98 -24.59 1.01
N PHE A 33 -21.55 -23.41 1.48
CA PHE A 33 -21.89 -22.93 2.82
C PHE A 33 -23.40 -22.94 3.04
N ASN A 34 -24.21 -22.44 2.11
CA ASN A 34 -25.66 -22.41 2.24
C ASN A 34 -26.29 -23.82 2.25
N ASN A 35 -25.67 -24.78 1.55
CA ASN A 35 -26.13 -26.18 1.49
C ASN A 35 -25.63 -27.06 2.65
N ASN A 36 -24.98 -26.48 3.67
CA ASN A 36 -24.28 -27.23 4.74
C ASN A 36 -23.17 -28.15 4.22
N ASP A 37 -22.55 -27.76 3.11
CA ASP A 37 -21.35 -28.38 2.57
C ASP A 37 -20.15 -27.44 2.77
N VAL A 38 -18.95 -27.93 2.46
CA VAL A 38 -17.71 -27.18 2.59
C VAL A 38 -17.02 -27.07 1.23
N HIS A 39 -16.69 -25.84 0.84
CA HIS A 39 -15.94 -25.60 -0.39
C HIS A 39 -14.54 -26.23 -0.32
N GLN A 40 -14.08 -26.81 -1.43
CA GLN A 40 -12.84 -27.61 -1.52
C GLN A 40 -11.61 -26.90 -0.92
N ARG A 41 -11.47 -25.59 -1.09
CA ARG A 41 -10.36 -24.80 -0.49
C ARG A 41 -10.17 -25.00 1.02
N PHE A 42 -11.26 -25.13 1.78
CA PHE A 42 -11.17 -25.33 3.23
C PHE A 42 -10.81 -26.76 3.59
N ILE A 43 -11.24 -27.73 2.77
CA ILE A 43 -10.80 -29.13 2.86
C ILE A 43 -9.30 -29.22 2.59
N ASP A 44 -8.82 -28.55 1.54
CA ASP A 44 -7.41 -28.50 1.17
C ASP A 44 -6.55 -27.86 2.27
N MET A 45 -6.99 -26.69 2.79
CA MET A 45 -6.32 -26.05 3.93
C MET A 45 -6.28 -26.98 5.14
N PHE A 46 -7.38 -27.66 5.48
CA PHE A 46 -7.38 -28.57 6.61
C PHE A 46 -6.45 -29.77 6.41
N HIS A 47 -6.40 -30.34 5.20
CA HIS A 47 -5.45 -31.38 4.86
C HIS A 47 -4.01 -30.90 4.97
N PHE A 48 -3.72 -29.67 4.52
CA PHE A 48 -2.42 -29.05 4.71
C PHE A 48 -2.06 -28.96 6.20
N ILE A 49 -2.96 -28.39 7.02
CA ILE A 49 -2.78 -28.27 8.48
C ILE A 49 -2.44 -29.64 9.08
N LYS A 50 -3.28 -30.65 8.86
CA LYS A 50 -3.08 -31.99 9.42
C LYS A 50 -1.76 -32.62 8.96
N SER A 51 -1.39 -32.42 7.69
CA SER A 51 -0.13 -32.92 7.14
C SER A 51 1.11 -32.21 7.69
N PHE A 52 0.94 -31.03 8.30
CA PHE A 52 2.03 -30.22 8.85
C PHE A 52 2.15 -30.38 10.36
N THR A 53 1.02 -30.34 11.07
CA THR A 53 0.98 -30.34 12.54
C THR A 53 0.87 -31.75 13.13
N GLY A 54 0.53 -32.75 12.31
CA GLY A 54 0.26 -34.11 12.77
C GLY A 54 -1.05 -34.22 13.53
N ASN A 55 -1.04 -34.94 14.67
CA ASN A 55 -2.22 -35.18 15.48
C ASN A 55 -2.73 -33.88 16.15
N LEU A 56 -4.04 -33.61 16.00
CA LEU A 56 -4.72 -32.45 16.58
C LEU A 56 -5.51 -32.77 17.86
N ASP A 57 -5.60 -34.04 18.24
CA ASP A 57 -6.27 -34.47 19.47
C ASP A 57 -5.67 -33.76 20.70
N GLY A 58 -6.52 -33.14 21.51
CA GLY A 58 -6.11 -32.43 22.71
C GLY A 58 -5.38 -31.09 22.48
N LYS A 59 -5.23 -30.62 21.24
CA LYS A 59 -4.54 -29.34 20.92
C LYS A 59 -5.45 -28.13 21.10
N ASP A 60 -4.87 -27.01 21.53
CA ASP A 60 -5.53 -25.69 21.57
C ASP A 60 -5.23 -24.93 20.27
N VAL A 61 -6.28 -24.53 19.55
CA VAL A 61 -6.20 -23.87 18.24
C VAL A 61 -6.70 -22.43 18.32
N LEU A 62 -6.00 -21.53 17.63
CA LEU A 62 -6.47 -20.17 17.33
C LEU A 62 -6.65 -20.02 15.82
N GLU A 63 -7.84 -19.60 15.37
CA GLU A 63 -8.05 -19.11 14.02
C GLU A 63 -8.24 -17.59 14.06
N ILE A 64 -7.41 -16.88 13.31
CA ILE A 64 -7.52 -15.43 13.13
C ILE A 64 -8.24 -15.22 11.79
N GLY A 65 -9.31 -14.43 11.81
CA GLY A 65 -10.15 -14.17 10.64
C GLY A 65 -11.02 -15.37 10.27
N PHE A 66 -11.73 -15.95 11.24
CA PHE A 66 -12.53 -17.16 11.01
C PHE A 66 -13.67 -17.00 9.99
N GLY A 67 -14.05 -15.76 9.65
CA GLY A 67 -15.07 -15.49 8.64
C GLY A 67 -16.39 -16.19 8.95
N ARG A 68 -16.81 -17.12 8.09
CA ARG A 68 -18.05 -17.89 8.30
C ARG A 68 -17.88 -19.14 9.18
N GLY A 69 -16.65 -19.44 9.62
CA GLY A 69 -16.36 -20.59 10.50
C GLY A 69 -16.21 -21.93 9.77
N GLU A 70 -15.93 -21.94 8.47
CA GLU A 70 -15.91 -23.14 7.63
C GLU A 70 -14.87 -24.19 8.03
N LEU A 71 -13.82 -23.80 8.78
CA LEU A 71 -12.82 -24.73 9.32
C LEU A 71 -13.24 -25.39 10.65
N ILE A 72 -14.21 -24.84 11.37
CA ILE A 72 -14.64 -25.31 12.70
C ILE A 72 -14.99 -26.81 12.71
N PRO A 73 -15.81 -27.34 11.78
CA PRO A 73 -16.21 -28.75 11.81
C PRO A 73 -15.04 -29.72 11.77
N PHE A 74 -13.96 -29.38 11.06
CA PHE A 74 -12.81 -30.26 10.92
C PHE A 74 -12.00 -30.36 12.22
N PHE A 75 -11.77 -29.24 12.90
CA PHE A 75 -11.09 -29.23 14.20
C PHE A 75 -11.89 -29.93 15.29
N LEU A 76 -13.21 -29.80 15.26
CA LEU A 76 -14.09 -30.52 16.19
C LEU A 76 -14.03 -32.04 15.98
N LYS A 77 -13.92 -32.50 14.72
CA LYS A 77 -13.83 -33.91 14.34
C LYS A 77 -12.51 -34.57 14.75
N GLU A 78 -11.41 -33.82 14.80
CA GLU A 78 -10.11 -34.30 15.28
C GLU A 78 -9.93 -34.18 16.80
N ASN A 79 -11.01 -33.95 17.56
CA ASN A 79 -10.97 -33.84 19.03
C ASN A 79 -9.97 -32.81 19.56
N SER A 80 -9.82 -31.68 18.86
CA SER A 80 -9.11 -30.52 19.43
C SER A 80 -9.73 -30.14 20.78
N LYS A 81 -8.86 -29.77 21.74
CA LYS A 81 -9.26 -29.46 23.12
C LYS A 81 -10.09 -28.17 23.17
N GLY A 82 -9.70 -27.18 22.38
CA GLY A 82 -10.40 -25.92 22.27
C GLY A 82 -10.10 -25.25 20.94
N TYR A 83 -11.14 -24.76 20.29
CA TYR A 83 -11.05 -23.93 19.10
C TYR A 83 -11.42 -22.50 19.51
N ASN A 84 -10.48 -21.57 19.34
CA ASN A 84 -10.71 -20.16 19.59
C ASN A 84 -10.63 -19.43 18.24
N GLY A 85 -11.67 -18.69 17.89
CA GLY A 85 -11.73 -17.89 16.66
C GLY A 85 -11.82 -16.42 17.02
N ILE A 86 -10.97 -15.58 16.43
CA ILE A 86 -11.11 -14.12 16.49
C ILE A 86 -11.38 -13.55 15.10
N ASP A 87 -12.34 -12.62 15.00
CA ASP A 87 -12.61 -11.86 13.78
C ASP A 87 -13.09 -10.46 14.18
N PHE A 88 -12.65 -9.43 13.47
CA PHE A 88 -13.08 -8.06 13.76
C PHE A 88 -14.50 -7.77 13.24
N SER A 89 -14.99 -8.56 12.28
CA SER A 89 -16.30 -8.34 11.66
C SER A 89 -17.42 -8.87 12.56
N LYS A 90 -18.31 -7.96 12.94
CA LYS A 90 -19.57 -8.30 13.62
C LYS A 90 -20.44 -9.25 12.79
N SER A 91 -20.41 -9.10 11.46
CA SER A 91 -21.17 -9.95 10.53
C SER A 91 -20.61 -11.38 10.50
N ALA A 92 -19.29 -11.53 10.37
CA ALA A 92 -18.62 -12.83 10.46
C ALA A 92 -18.99 -13.57 11.75
N TYR A 93 -18.83 -12.87 12.88
CA TYR A 93 -19.16 -13.41 14.21
C TYR A 93 -20.60 -13.91 14.29
N ARG A 94 -21.58 -13.10 13.89
CA ARG A 94 -22.99 -13.50 13.95
C ARG A 94 -23.26 -14.75 13.10
N ILE A 95 -22.76 -14.76 11.86
CA ILE A 95 -22.93 -15.89 10.93
C ILE A 95 -22.35 -17.18 11.51
N ALA A 96 -21.12 -17.13 12.04
CA ALA A 96 -20.46 -18.30 12.58
C ALA A 96 -21.11 -18.77 13.90
N GLN A 97 -21.48 -17.85 14.79
CA GLN A 97 -22.11 -18.16 16.08
C GLN A 97 -23.48 -18.82 15.91
N GLU A 98 -24.30 -18.36 14.97
CA GLU A 98 -25.61 -18.96 14.68
C GLU A 98 -25.47 -20.41 14.18
N ARG A 99 -24.34 -20.73 13.55
CA ARG A 99 -24.07 -22.04 12.94
C ARG A 99 -23.39 -23.04 13.87
N TYR A 100 -22.51 -22.58 14.75
CA TYR A 100 -21.64 -23.43 15.56
C TYR A 100 -21.80 -23.14 17.05
N ALA A 101 -22.48 -24.05 17.77
CA ALA A 101 -22.77 -23.93 19.20
C ALA A 101 -22.06 -24.99 20.08
N ASP A 102 -21.02 -25.66 19.57
CA ASP A 102 -20.25 -26.65 20.34
C ASP A 102 -19.50 -25.95 21.49
N PRO A 103 -19.53 -26.48 22.74
CA PRO A 103 -18.90 -25.84 23.89
C PRO A 103 -17.36 -25.74 23.80
N ARG A 104 -16.72 -26.47 22.88
CA ARG A 104 -15.28 -26.36 22.58
C ARG A 104 -14.94 -25.15 21.71
N VAL A 105 -15.94 -24.53 21.09
CA VAL A 105 -15.77 -23.38 20.19
C VAL A 105 -15.99 -22.08 20.97
N LYS A 106 -15.01 -21.19 20.92
CA LYS A 106 -15.10 -19.83 21.45
C LYS A 106 -14.81 -18.86 20.33
N LEU A 107 -15.81 -18.06 19.97
CA LEU A 107 -15.68 -17.00 18.97
C LEU A 107 -15.70 -15.65 19.67
N GLU A 108 -14.86 -14.72 19.23
CA GLU A 108 -14.79 -13.37 19.76
C GLU A 108 -14.66 -12.32 18.65
N ILE A 109 -15.29 -11.17 18.86
CA ILE A 109 -15.11 -10.00 18.01
C ILE A 109 -13.85 -9.26 18.44
N MET A 110 -12.74 -9.44 17.72
CA MET A 110 -11.44 -8.89 18.09
C MET A 110 -10.58 -8.59 16.85
N GLU A 111 -9.85 -7.47 16.86
CA GLU A 111 -8.79 -7.23 15.89
C GLU A 111 -7.52 -8.02 16.24
N ALA A 112 -6.86 -8.62 15.25
CA ALA A 112 -5.66 -9.43 15.49
C ALA A 112 -4.53 -8.71 16.26
N LYS A 113 -4.40 -7.38 16.10
CA LYS A 113 -3.40 -6.57 16.82
C LYS A 113 -3.70 -6.42 18.32
N ASP A 114 -4.93 -6.71 18.74
CA ASP A 114 -5.39 -6.60 20.12
C ASP A 114 -5.29 -7.91 20.90
N LEU A 115 -4.86 -9.02 20.25
CA LEU A 115 -4.60 -10.31 20.88
C LEU A 115 -3.67 -10.16 22.09
N ARG A 116 -3.98 -10.84 23.19
CA ARG A 116 -3.30 -10.66 24.50
C ARG A 116 -2.72 -11.93 25.08
N GLU A 117 -3.12 -13.06 24.53
CA GLU A 117 -2.74 -14.38 24.96
C GLU A 117 -1.25 -14.61 24.76
N GLU A 118 -0.65 -15.33 25.70
CA GLU A 118 0.75 -15.71 25.66
C GLU A 118 0.86 -17.23 25.81
N ASN A 119 1.68 -17.88 24.97
CA ASN A 119 1.93 -19.32 25.01
C ASN A 119 0.65 -20.17 25.16
N SER A 120 -0.41 -19.80 24.44
CA SER A 120 -1.76 -20.33 24.64
C SER A 120 -2.20 -21.32 23.57
N TYR A 121 -1.57 -21.29 22.39
CA TYR A 121 -2.02 -22.08 21.25
C TYR A 121 -0.92 -22.98 20.67
N ASP A 122 -1.28 -24.21 20.36
CA ASP A 122 -0.40 -25.17 19.69
C ASP A 122 -0.41 -24.96 18.16
N VAL A 123 -1.53 -24.48 17.62
CA VAL A 123 -1.72 -24.20 16.19
C VAL A 123 -2.40 -22.84 16.05
N ILE A 124 -1.82 -21.94 15.27
CA ILE A 124 -2.42 -20.67 14.86
C ILE A 124 -2.69 -20.71 13.36
N VAL A 125 -3.92 -20.45 12.95
CA VAL A 125 -4.39 -20.50 11.57
C VAL A 125 -4.74 -19.08 11.08
N MET A 126 -4.22 -18.69 9.92
CA MET A 126 -4.53 -17.45 9.22
C MET A 126 -4.93 -17.76 7.77
N ASN A 127 -6.15 -18.25 7.57
CA ASN A 127 -6.64 -18.67 6.25
C ASN A 127 -7.27 -17.50 5.49
N ASP A 128 -6.74 -17.17 4.30
CA ASP A 128 -7.24 -16.12 3.38
C ASP A 128 -7.40 -14.77 4.08
N LEU A 129 -6.48 -14.44 4.99
CA LEU A 129 -6.59 -13.30 5.89
C LEU A 129 -5.59 -12.17 5.58
N ILE A 130 -4.33 -12.52 5.32
CA ILE A 130 -3.22 -11.55 5.39
C ILE A 130 -3.33 -10.43 4.35
N GLU A 131 -4.02 -10.67 3.24
CA GLU A 131 -4.33 -9.70 2.19
C GLU A 131 -5.26 -8.59 2.66
N TYR A 132 -6.09 -8.87 3.66
CA TYR A 132 -7.07 -7.93 4.22
C TYR A 132 -6.51 -7.04 5.33
N ILE A 133 -5.32 -7.38 5.85
CA ILE A 133 -4.69 -6.64 6.93
C ILE A 133 -3.73 -5.62 6.33
N PRO A 134 -3.89 -4.31 6.62
CA PRO A 134 -2.97 -3.29 6.13
C PRO A 134 -1.52 -3.58 6.51
N VAL A 135 -0.60 -3.36 5.55
CA VAL A 135 0.85 -3.61 5.72
C VAL A 135 1.40 -2.96 7.00
N PHE A 136 0.91 -1.78 7.36
CA PHE A 136 1.35 -1.02 8.54
C PHE A 136 0.81 -1.54 9.88
N GLU A 137 -0.11 -2.50 9.90
CA GLU A 137 -0.56 -3.19 11.13
C GLU A 137 0.11 -4.56 11.31
N MET A 138 0.71 -5.12 10.25
CA MET A 138 1.19 -6.50 10.24
C MET A 138 2.36 -6.76 11.19
N GLU A 139 3.26 -5.79 11.38
CA GLU A 139 4.39 -5.95 12.30
C GLU A 139 3.90 -6.30 13.72
N THR A 140 2.95 -5.51 14.23
CA THR A 140 2.33 -5.74 15.54
C THR A 140 1.60 -7.08 15.58
N ILE A 141 0.92 -7.47 14.49
CA ILE A 141 0.18 -8.73 14.45
C ILE A 141 1.15 -9.93 14.48
N TRP A 142 2.29 -9.87 13.81
CA TRP A 142 3.29 -10.92 13.90
C TRP A 142 3.89 -11.03 15.31
N GLU A 143 4.11 -9.91 16.01
CA GLU A 143 4.50 -9.93 17.42
C GLU A 143 3.44 -10.63 18.29
N LYS A 144 2.16 -10.33 18.05
CA LYS A 144 1.05 -10.99 18.76
C LYS A 144 0.97 -12.49 18.48
N VAL A 145 1.04 -12.89 17.21
CA VAL A 145 1.05 -14.30 16.80
C VAL A 145 2.21 -15.05 17.46
N LYS A 146 3.42 -14.48 17.46
CA LYS A 146 4.59 -15.06 18.14
C LYS A 146 4.40 -15.22 19.64
N SER A 147 3.78 -14.22 20.28
CA SER A 147 3.52 -14.24 21.72
C SER A 147 2.51 -15.32 22.10
N ALA A 148 1.45 -15.45 21.31
CA ALA A 148 0.35 -16.38 21.58
C ALA A 148 0.73 -17.84 21.27
N LEU A 149 1.71 -18.08 20.40
CA LEU A 149 2.19 -19.41 20.04
C LEU A 149 2.96 -20.08 21.17
N ARG A 150 2.61 -21.33 21.50
CA ARG A 150 3.38 -22.17 22.44
C ARG A 150 4.75 -22.55 21.87
N PRO A 151 5.74 -22.86 22.72
CA PRO A 151 6.99 -23.46 22.27
C PRO A 151 6.73 -24.74 21.48
N GLY A 152 7.25 -24.80 20.25
CA GLY A 152 7.04 -25.93 19.33
C GLY A 152 5.67 -25.92 18.62
N GLY A 153 4.93 -24.82 18.73
CA GLY A 153 3.67 -24.63 18.00
C GLY A 153 3.88 -24.35 16.51
N PHE A 154 2.78 -24.42 15.78
CA PHE A 154 2.74 -24.24 14.33
C PHE A 154 1.90 -23.01 13.94
N ILE A 155 2.35 -22.28 12.93
CA ILE A 155 1.55 -21.24 12.27
C ILE A 155 1.24 -21.75 10.86
N THR A 156 -0.03 -21.75 10.48
CA THR A 156 -0.45 -22.04 9.11
C THR A 156 -1.15 -20.83 8.53
N LEU A 157 -0.91 -20.57 7.25
CA LEU A 157 -1.59 -19.52 6.52
C LEU A 157 -1.83 -19.94 5.08
N SER A 158 -2.87 -19.36 4.47
CA SER A 158 -3.08 -19.42 3.03
C SER A 158 -3.01 -18.02 2.45
N SER A 159 -2.51 -17.92 1.23
CA SER A 159 -2.50 -16.66 0.49
C SER A 159 -2.41 -16.91 -1.01
N ARG A 160 -3.14 -16.09 -1.77
CA ARG A 160 -3.02 -16.10 -3.23
C ARG A 160 -1.77 -15.33 -3.64
N PHE A 161 -0.85 -16.04 -4.30
CA PHE A 161 0.39 -15.42 -4.78
C PHE A 161 0.19 -14.65 -6.08
N VAL A 162 0.56 -13.37 -6.05
CA VAL A 162 0.67 -12.51 -7.23
C VAL A 162 2.13 -12.32 -7.65
N GLU A 163 2.35 -11.88 -8.89
CA GLU A 163 3.71 -11.55 -9.37
C GLU A 163 4.19 -10.21 -8.81
N ASN A 164 3.29 -9.22 -8.74
CA ASN A 164 3.58 -7.89 -8.23
C ASN A 164 2.59 -7.53 -7.10
N PRO A 165 3.06 -7.13 -5.90
CA PRO A 165 2.16 -6.82 -4.79
C PRO A 165 1.31 -5.56 -4.97
N ASN A 166 1.51 -4.81 -6.07
CA ASN A 166 0.84 -3.54 -6.36
C ASN A 166 -0.26 -3.65 -7.42
N GLU A 167 -0.39 -4.80 -8.08
CA GLU A 167 -1.40 -5.01 -9.10
C GLU A 167 -2.81 -5.07 -8.52
N SER A 168 -3.81 -4.72 -9.32
CA SER A 168 -5.21 -4.91 -8.96
C SER A 168 -5.60 -6.37 -9.07
N ASP A 169 -6.57 -6.80 -8.27
CA ASP A 169 -7.19 -8.12 -8.41
C ASP A 169 -8.72 -8.02 -8.48
N GLN A 170 -9.42 -9.16 -8.44
CA GLN A 170 -10.87 -9.21 -8.54
C GLN A 170 -11.62 -8.48 -7.42
N THR A 171 -10.97 -8.13 -6.31
CA THR A 171 -11.60 -7.31 -5.27
C THR A 171 -11.61 -5.83 -5.64
N ASP A 172 -10.71 -5.40 -6.51
CA ASP A 172 -10.64 -4.02 -7.02
C ASP A 172 -11.61 -3.76 -8.18
N ASP A 173 -12.36 -4.78 -8.59
CA ASP A 173 -13.33 -4.76 -9.69
C ASP A 173 -14.72 -4.22 -9.30
N SER A 174 -14.98 -4.04 -8.00
CA SER A 174 -16.27 -3.63 -7.44
C SER A 174 -16.05 -2.66 -6.29
N TYR A 175 -16.90 -1.64 -6.16
CA TYR A 175 -16.76 -0.63 -5.09
C TYR A 175 -17.02 -1.22 -3.70
N ALA A 176 -17.88 -2.23 -3.59
CA ALA A 176 -18.13 -2.96 -2.35
C ALA A 176 -16.87 -3.62 -1.80
N THR A 177 -15.91 -4.00 -2.66
CA THR A 177 -14.70 -4.73 -2.26
C THR A 177 -13.38 -4.00 -2.51
N MET A 178 -13.41 -2.89 -3.26
CA MET A 178 -12.20 -2.18 -3.68
C MET A 178 -11.31 -1.78 -2.51
N GLY A 179 -10.01 -2.10 -2.60
CA GLY A 179 -9.05 -1.82 -1.54
C GLY A 179 -9.13 -2.72 -0.31
N MET A 180 -10.03 -3.70 -0.25
CA MET A 180 -10.03 -4.70 0.83
C MET A 180 -8.74 -5.53 0.81
N HIS A 181 -8.29 -5.98 -0.37
CA HIS A 181 -6.97 -6.60 -0.54
C HIS A 181 -5.86 -5.53 -0.57
N CYS A 182 -5.50 -5.03 0.61
CA CYS A 182 -4.52 -3.97 0.82
C CYS A 182 -3.12 -4.47 1.17
N HIS A 183 -2.91 -5.79 1.16
CA HIS A 183 -1.63 -6.42 1.48
C HIS A 183 -1.42 -7.71 0.68
N LYS A 184 -1.50 -7.61 -0.66
CA LYS A 184 -1.29 -8.74 -1.58
C LYS A 184 0.09 -9.36 -1.41
N GLN A 185 0.22 -10.68 -1.57
CA GLN A 185 1.49 -11.39 -1.32
C GLN A 185 2.13 -11.91 -2.60
N THR A 186 3.45 -11.77 -2.67
CA THR A 186 4.31 -12.63 -3.49
C THR A 186 5.03 -13.64 -2.59
N LYS A 187 5.61 -14.70 -3.18
CA LYS A 187 6.47 -15.61 -2.42
C LYS A 187 7.62 -14.88 -1.72
N GLY A 188 8.23 -13.92 -2.42
CA GLY A 188 9.29 -13.08 -1.88
C GLY A 188 8.84 -12.23 -0.68
N THR A 189 7.62 -11.69 -0.72
CA THR A 189 7.08 -10.92 0.43
C THR A 189 6.89 -11.79 1.67
N LEU A 190 6.45 -13.04 1.53
CA LEU A 190 6.27 -13.96 2.65
C LEU A 190 7.58 -14.54 3.15
N LEU A 191 8.52 -14.84 2.25
CA LEU A 191 9.86 -15.24 2.65
C LEU A 191 10.54 -14.11 3.44
N ARG A 192 10.41 -12.86 2.99
CA ARG A 192 10.90 -11.69 3.75
C ARG A 192 10.30 -11.66 5.16
N THR A 193 9.00 -11.80 5.31
CA THR A 193 8.32 -11.88 6.61
C THR A 193 8.87 -13.03 7.46
N CYS A 194 9.01 -14.23 6.89
CA CYS A 194 9.58 -15.39 7.57
C CYS A 194 10.96 -15.07 8.17
N LEU A 195 11.83 -14.43 7.39
CA LEU A 195 13.19 -14.09 7.82
C LEU A 195 13.23 -12.95 8.83
N GLN A 196 12.36 -11.95 8.71
CA GLN A 196 12.29 -10.80 9.62
C GLN A 196 11.83 -11.18 11.03
N HIS A 197 10.98 -12.18 11.15
CA HIS A 197 10.36 -12.55 12.42
C HIS A 197 10.98 -13.80 13.08
N ASP A 198 12.14 -14.26 12.58
CA ASP A 198 12.84 -15.47 13.05
C ASP A 198 11.97 -16.74 12.96
N PHE A 199 11.29 -16.91 11.82
CA PHE A 199 10.58 -18.13 11.49
C PHE A 199 11.41 -19.04 10.58
N ILE A 200 11.02 -20.30 10.52
CA ILE A 200 11.44 -21.27 9.50
C ILE A 200 10.26 -21.50 8.56
N PHE A 201 10.51 -21.38 7.25
CA PHE A 201 9.57 -21.74 6.20
C PHE A 201 9.52 -23.26 6.08
N ALA A 202 8.74 -23.89 6.96
CA ALA A 202 8.84 -25.31 7.28
C ALA A 202 8.04 -26.19 6.32
N LYS A 203 6.96 -25.67 5.73
CA LYS A 203 6.17 -26.38 4.73
C LYS A 203 5.54 -25.40 3.74
N SER A 204 5.41 -25.82 2.49
CA SER A 204 4.68 -25.08 1.46
C SER A 204 3.94 -26.06 0.55
N ASP A 205 2.70 -25.75 0.20
CA ASP A 205 2.00 -26.42 -0.90
C ASP A 205 1.08 -25.43 -1.62
N HIS A 206 1.34 -25.17 -2.89
CA HIS A 206 0.63 -24.19 -3.72
C HIS A 206 0.40 -22.83 -3.02
N GLU A 207 -0.75 -22.64 -2.37
CA GLU A 207 -1.19 -21.41 -1.69
C GLU A 207 -1.06 -21.50 -0.15
N HIS A 208 -0.73 -22.67 0.40
CA HIS A 208 -0.65 -22.93 1.83
C HIS A 208 0.79 -22.95 2.33
N ILE A 209 0.99 -22.40 3.53
CA ILE A 209 2.31 -22.17 4.11
C ILE A 209 2.29 -22.53 5.59
N GLY A 210 3.36 -23.18 6.02
CA GLY A 210 3.60 -23.57 7.40
C GLY A 210 4.88 -22.91 7.92
N PHE A 211 4.76 -22.18 9.02
CA PHE A 211 5.87 -21.63 9.77
C PHE A 211 6.01 -22.30 11.14
N ILE A 212 7.25 -22.40 11.60
CA ILE A 212 7.60 -22.66 13.00
C ILE A 212 8.56 -21.58 13.48
N SER A 213 8.65 -21.39 14.80
CA SER A 213 9.66 -20.49 15.36
C SER A 213 11.06 -21.09 15.25
N LYS A 214 12.04 -20.31 14.77
CA LYS A 214 13.43 -20.75 14.62
C LYS A 214 14.06 -21.18 15.96
N LYS A 215 13.69 -20.52 17.06
CA LYS A 215 14.17 -20.86 18.42
C LYS A 215 13.66 -22.22 18.91
N ASP A 216 12.51 -22.67 18.39
CA ASP A 216 11.85 -23.91 18.82
C ASP A 216 12.30 -25.11 17.98
N LEU A 217 13.17 -24.90 16.99
CA LEU A 217 13.67 -25.97 16.12
C LEU A 217 14.26 -27.13 16.92
N SER A 218 14.83 -26.88 18.10
CA SER A 218 15.36 -27.94 18.97
C SER A 218 14.31 -28.89 19.54
N LEU A 219 13.04 -28.48 19.61
CA LEU A 219 11.93 -29.22 20.22
C LEU A 219 11.36 -30.32 19.32
N PHE A 220 11.63 -30.25 18.01
CA PHE A 220 11.17 -31.25 17.05
C PHE A 220 12.07 -32.49 17.01
N THR A 221 11.62 -33.57 16.37
CA THR A 221 12.44 -34.75 16.11
C THR A 221 13.54 -34.44 15.09
N LYS A 222 14.52 -35.35 14.94
CA LYS A 222 15.59 -35.16 13.95
C LYS A 222 15.03 -35.09 12.53
N ASP A 223 14.13 -36.00 12.17
CA ASP A 223 13.57 -36.11 10.83
C ASP A 223 12.73 -34.87 10.47
N GLU A 224 11.87 -34.41 11.39
CA GLU A 224 11.10 -33.17 11.21
C GLU A 224 11.99 -31.95 10.97
N LYS A 225 13.09 -31.82 11.73
CA LYS A 225 14.05 -30.70 11.52
C LYS A 225 14.68 -30.74 10.15
N GLU A 226 15.09 -31.93 9.70
CA GLU A 226 15.69 -32.11 8.38
C GLU A 226 14.71 -31.71 7.27
N ASP A 227 13.44 -32.10 7.39
CA ASP A 227 12.38 -31.73 6.44
C ASP A 227 12.09 -30.22 6.43
N PHE A 228 11.96 -29.61 7.60
CA PHE A 228 11.70 -28.17 7.73
C PHE A 228 12.85 -27.33 7.18
N LEU A 229 14.10 -27.69 7.52
CA LEU A 229 15.27 -27.00 7.02
C LEU A 229 15.47 -27.22 5.51
N SER A 230 15.19 -28.42 5.00
CA SER A 230 15.22 -28.71 3.57
C SER A 230 14.26 -27.81 2.80
N THR A 231 13.02 -27.69 3.28
CA THR A 231 12.01 -26.80 2.69
C THR A 231 12.45 -25.34 2.75
N HIS A 232 12.94 -24.88 3.91
CA HIS A 232 13.41 -23.51 4.07
C HIS A 232 14.58 -23.18 3.15
N HIS A 233 15.57 -24.08 3.03
CA HIS A 233 16.70 -23.92 2.12
C HIS A 233 16.26 -23.91 0.65
N ASN A 234 15.26 -24.71 0.29
CA ASN A 234 14.70 -24.69 -1.05
C ASN A 234 14.06 -23.33 -1.39
N GLU A 235 13.28 -22.75 -0.47
CA GLU A 235 12.68 -21.43 -0.67
C GLU A 235 13.74 -20.31 -0.72
N LEU A 236 14.78 -20.37 0.12
CA LEU A 236 15.94 -19.45 0.03
C LEU A 236 16.65 -19.57 -1.32
N SER A 237 16.92 -20.79 -1.78
CA SER A 237 17.60 -21.06 -3.05
C SER A 237 16.79 -20.55 -4.24
N LYS A 238 15.46 -20.77 -4.24
CA LYS A 238 14.54 -20.21 -5.26
C LYS A 238 14.58 -18.68 -5.29
N ALA A 239 14.80 -18.04 -4.14
CA ALA A 239 14.96 -16.60 -4.04
C ALA A 239 16.41 -16.11 -4.30
N GLY A 240 17.34 -17.01 -4.63
CA GLY A 240 18.75 -16.67 -4.87
C GLY A 240 19.53 -16.31 -3.62
N LEU A 241 19.08 -16.74 -2.43
CA LEU A 241 19.73 -16.47 -1.16
C LEU A 241 20.53 -17.66 -0.63
N ASN A 242 21.68 -17.36 -0.04
CA ASN A 242 22.43 -18.33 0.77
C ASN A 242 21.87 -18.37 2.19
N ILE A 243 22.19 -19.43 2.93
CA ILE A 243 21.84 -19.56 4.34
C ILE A 243 22.72 -18.61 5.15
N GLU A 244 22.09 -17.70 5.88
CA GLU A 244 22.77 -16.75 6.75
C GLU A 244 22.15 -16.76 8.15
N THR A 245 22.92 -16.30 9.14
CA THR A 245 22.40 -16.14 10.51
C THR A 245 21.43 -14.96 10.59
N ASN A 246 21.75 -13.86 9.90
CA ASN A 246 20.97 -12.65 9.79
C ASN A 246 21.09 -12.09 8.36
N TYR A 247 19.99 -11.62 7.80
CA TYR A 247 19.96 -10.99 6.48
C TYR A 247 19.97 -9.46 6.61
N SER A 248 20.71 -8.78 5.74
CA SER A 248 20.71 -7.32 5.67
C SER A 248 19.35 -6.77 5.23
N LYS A 249 19.07 -5.49 5.52
CA LYS A 249 17.82 -4.84 5.07
C LYS A 249 17.75 -4.76 3.55
N GLU A 250 18.89 -4.56 2.91
CA GLU A 250 19.05 -4.52 1.46
C GLU A 250 18.74 -5.90 0.84
N THR A 251 19.25 -6.97 1.45
CA THR A 251 18.94 -8.35 1.01
C THR A 251 17.44 -8.64 1.14
N LEU A 252 16.83 -8.28 2.28
CA LEU A 252 15.40 -8.48 2.50
C LEU A 252 14.55 -7.63 1.56
N ARG A 253 14.97 -6.39 1.28
CA ARG A 253 14.31 -5.52 0.29
C ARG A 253 14.36 -6.12 -1.12
N GLY A 254 15.46 -6.77 -1.49
CA GLY A 254 15.67 -7.42 -2.78
C GLY A 254 14.78 -8.64 -3.04
N LEU A 255 14.17 -9.23 -2.00
CA LEU A 255 13.19 -10.32 -2.15
C LEU A 255 11.90 -9.88 -2.85
N VAL A 256 11.63 -8.58 -2.92
CA VAL A 256 10.47 -8.04 -3.63
C VAL A 256 10.97 -7.21 -4.82
N PRO A 257 10.68 -7.62 -6.06
CA PRO A 257 11.29 -7.01 -7.23
C PRO A 257 10.80 -5.57 -7.47
N ASN A 258 11.53 -4.84 -8.33
CA ASN A 258 11.19 -3.50 -8.82
C ASN A 258 10.96 -2.52 -7.66
N ALA A 259 9.87 -1.75 -7.70
CA ALA A 259 9.47 -0.79 -6.68
C ALA A 259 9.19 -1.39 -5.28
N GLY A 260 9.20 -2.73 -5.13
CA GLY A 260 8.78 -3.37 -3.89
C GLY A 260 7.29 -3.14 -3.62
N ARG A 261 6.89 -3.10 -2.35
CA ARG A 261 5.56 -2.60 -1.94
C ARG A 261 5.51 -1.08 -2.10
N LEU A 262 4.72 -0.62 -3.07
CA LEU A 262 4.50 0.79 -3.37
C LEU A 262 3.28 1.32 -2.60
N VAL A 263 3.37 2.56 -2.14
CA VAL A 263 2.22 3.38 -1.72
C VAL A 263 2.15 4.64 -2.58
N ILE A 264 0.95 5.01 -3.03
CA ILE A 264 0.72 6.30 -3.66
C ILE A 264 0.01 7.20 -2.65
N GLY A 265 0.52 8.42 -2.46
CA GLY A 265 -0.09 9.36 -1.56
C GLY A 265 -0.25 10.76 -2.14
N CYS A 266 -1.24 11.48 -1.62
CA CYS A 266 -1.44 12.89 -1.90
C CYS A 266 -1.90 13.63 -0.65
N VAL A 267 -1.74 14.96 -0.66
CA VAL A 267 -2.27 15.85 0.38
C VAL A 267 -3.25 16.82 -0.26
N THR A 268 -4.40 17.02 0.39
CA THR A 268 -5.51 17.79 -0.14
C THR A 268 -6.09 18.75 0.89
N GLU A 269 -6.54 19.93 0.44
CA GLU A 269 -7.26 20.88 1.28
C GLU A 269 -8.73 20.46 1.41
N ASN A 270 -9.34 20.73 2.56
CA ASN A 270 -10.74 20.43 2.79
C ASN A 270 -11.69 21.46 2.15
N ASN A 271 -11.73 21.51 0.81
CA ASN A 271 -12.74 22.27 0.08
C ASN A 271 -13.05 21.61 -1.27
N SER A 272 -14.23 21.88 -1.81
CA SER A 272 -14.79 21.22 -3.02
C SER A 272 -13.82 21.18 -4.21
N LYS A 273 -13.09 22.27 -4.46
CA LYS A 273 -12.11 22.34 -5.55
C LYS A 273 -11.02 21.27 -5.40
N PHE A 274 -10.49 21.07 -4.19
CA PHE A 274 -9.42 20.12 -3.92
C PHE A 274 -9.94 18.69 -3.75
N GLN A 275 -11.16 18.53 -3.22
CA GLN A 275 -11.86 17.24 -3.18
C GLN A 275 -12.04 16.67 -4.60
N GLU A 276 -12.59 17.44 -5.54
CA GLU A 276 -12.76 17.03 -6.94
C GLU A 276 -11.43 16.68 -7.63
N ARG A 277 -10.35 17.39 -7.29
CA ARG A 277 -9.01 17.11 -7.81
C ARG A 277 -8.51 15.77 -7.32
N THR A 278 -8.68 15.53 -6.03
CA THR A 278 -8.28 14.30 -5.36
C THR A 278 -9.04 13.10 -5.89
N LEU A 279 -10.37 13.21 -6.06
CA LEU A 279 -11.16 12.13 -6.67
C LEU A 279 -10.66 11.78 -8.06
N ARG A 280 -10.44 12.78 -8.92
CA ARG A 280 -9.90 12.54 -10.26
C ARG A 280 -8.55 11.82 -10.22
N LEU A 281 -7.67 12.18 -9.28
CA LEU A 281 -6.40 11.48 -9.08
C LEU A 281 -6.63 10.01 -8.67
N VAL A 282 -7.38 9.76 -7.60
CA VAL A 282 -7.65 8.40 -7.08
C VAL A 282 -8.29 7.52 -8.15
N GLN A 283 -9.32 8.03 -8.82
CA GLN A 283 -10.00 7.35 -9.92
C GLN A 283 -9.06 7.04 -11.08
N SER A 284 -8.19 8.00 -11.44
CA SER A 284 -7.23 7.81 -12.53
C SER A 284 -6.21 6.71 -12.23
N ILE A 285 -5.79 6.56 -10.98
CA ILE A 285 -4.90 5.48 -10.54
C ILE A 285 -5.60 4.13 -10.72
N ARG A 286 -6.85 4.00 -10.23
CA ARG A 286 -7.61 2.76 -10.36
C ARG A 286 -7.93 2.41 -11.81
N TRP A 287 -8.27 3.39 -12.65
CA TRP A 287 -8.69 3.13 -14.04
C TRP A 287 -7.54 2.96 -15.03
N PHE A 288 -6.43 3.67 -14.85
CA PHE A 288 -5.37 3.76 -15.84
C PHE A 288 -3.98 3.41 -15.30
N GLY A 289 -3.87 3.06 -14.02
CA GLY A 289 -2.59 2.79 -13.35
C GLY A 289 -1.91 1.48 -13.75
N GLY A 290 -2.57 0.56 -14.45
CA GLY A 290 -1.97 -0.71 -14.85
C GLY A 290 -1.38 -1.47 -13.65
N GLY A 291 -0.06 -1.71 -13.65
CA GLY A 291 0.66 -2.37 -12.55
C GLY A 291 0.62 -1.64 -11.20
N VAL A 292 0.10 -0.40 -11.15
CA VAL A 292 -0.20 0.33 -9.90
C VAL A 292 -1.70 0.54 -9.68
N ALA A 293 -2.58 -0.19 -10.36
CA ALA A 293 -4.02 -0.05 -10.15
C ALA A 293 -4.48 -0.56 -8.77
N GLY A 294 -3.74 -1.47 -8.13
CA GLY A 294 -4.10 -2.10 -6.85
C GLY A 294 -3.26 -1.68 -5.65
N VAL A 295 -2.41 -0.65 -5.76
CA VAL A 295 -1.61 -0.12 -4.64
C VAL A 295 -2.51 0.54 -3.59
N ASN A 296 -2.07 0.53 -2.34
CA ASN A 296 -2.67 1.33 -1.28
C ASN A 296 -2.54 2.82 -1.60
N ILE A 297 -3.65 3.54 -1.56
CA ILE A 297 -3.67 4.99 -1.75
C ILE A 297 -3.90 5.65 -0.40
N ILE A 298 -3.04 6.59 -0.01
CA ILE A 298 -3.18 7.38 1.22
C ILE A 298 -3.50 8.83 0.87
N VAL A 299 -4.67 9.30 1.28
CA VAL A 299 -5.09 10.70 1.13
C VAL A 299 -5.01 11.39 2.48
N CYS A 300 -4.12 12.37 2.59
CA CYS A 300 -4.04 13.24 3.76
C CYS A 300 -4.90 14.48 3.54
N ILE A 301 -5.93 14.67 4.37
CA ILE A 301 -6.82 15.84 4.35
C ILE A 301 -6.38 16.80 5.45
N VAL A 302 -6.20 18.07 5.09
CA VAL A 302 -5.68 19.10 6.00
C VAL A 302 -6.76 19.59 6.97
N ASP A 303 -6.43 19.60 8.26
CA ASP A 303 -7.16 20.08 9.44
C ASP A 303 -8.45 19.29 9.77
N GLU A 304 -9.38 19.17 8.84
CA GLU A 304 -10.68 18.50 9.00
C GLU A 304 -11.10 17.84 7.69
N ALA A 305 -12.09 16.93 7.71
CA ALA A 305 -12.62 16.32 6.49
C ALA A 305 -14.14 16.29 6.49
N ASP A 306 -14.72 16.58 5.33
CA ASP A 306 -16.12 16.31 5.03
C ASP A 306 -16.38 14.80 5.05
N PRO A 307 -17.27 14.28 5.92
CA PRO A 307 -17.57 12.85 6.00
C PRO A 307 -17.99 12.24 4.67
N SER A 308 -18.77 12.95 3.85
CA SER A 308 -19.23 12.43 2.56
C SER A 308 -18.07 12.22 1.58
N PHE A 309 -17.08 13.11 1.61
CA PHE A 309 -15.86 12.96 0.82
C PHE A 309 -14.97 11.83 1.34
N VAL A 310 -14.92 11.62 2.67
CA VAL A 310 -14.21 10.47 3.26
C VAL A 310 -14.84 9.17 2.80
N ASP A 311 -16.16 9.05 2.86
CA ASP A 311 -16.88 7.85 2.43
C ASP A 311 -16.65 7.58 0.94
N GLU A 312 -16.70 8.62 0.12
CA GLU A 312 -16.37 8.54 -1.30
C GLU A 312 -14.94 8.05 -1.54
N LEU A 313 -13.93 8.58 -0.84
CA LEU A 313 -12.55 8.08 -0.94
C LEU A 313 -12.41 6.61 -0.51
N LYS A 314 -13.10 6.22 0.56
CA LYS A 314 -13.11 4.83 1.04
C LYS A 314 -13.79 3.88 0.08
N LYS A 315 -14.82 4.34 -0.64
CA LYS A 315 -15.45 3.59 -1.74
C LYS A 315 -14.40 3.18 -2.77
N TRP A 316 -13.51 4.11 -3.13
CA TRP A 316 -12.37 3.90 -4.03
C TRP A 316 -11.17 3.16 -3.41
N GLY A 317 -11.31 2.64 -2.19
CA GLY A 317 -10.25 1.89 -1.51
C GLY A 317 -9.05 2.76 -1.10
N ALA A 318 -9.27 4.06 -0.83
CA ALA A 318 -8.25 4.94 -0.30
C ALA A 318 -8.31 5.00 1.24
N PHE A 319 -7.14 4.94 1.87
CA PHE A 319 -6.96 5.23 3.29
C PHE A 319 -6.95 6.74 3.50
N VAL A 320 -7.61 7.20 4.56
CA VAL A 320 -7.78 8.64 4.82
C VAL A 320 -7.10 9.01 6.12
N ARG A 321 -6.30 10.09 6.09
CA ARG A 321 -5.64 10.65 7.27
C ARG A 321 -5.97 12.11 7.43
N ILE A 322 -6.36 12.52 8.63
CA ILE A 322 -6.48 13.94 8.96
C ILE A 322 -5.12 14.41 9.47
N VAL A 323 -4.54 15.38 8.78
CA VAL A 323 -3.22 15.93 9.11
C VAL A 323 -3.33 17.40 9.44
N LYS A 324 -2.50 17.89 10.35
CA LYS A 324 -2.48 19.33 10.67
C LYS A 324 -1.93 20.11 9.48
N ARG A 325 -2.37 21.35 9.29
CA ARG A 325 -1.73 22.29 8.36
C ARG A 325 -0.23 22.44 8.67
N PHE A 326 0.58 22.42 7.63
CA PHE A 326 2.03 22.62 7.72
C PHE A 326 2.38 24.10 7.90
N SER A 327 1.82 24.96 7.05
CA SER A 327 2.03 26.41 7.13
C SER A 327 0.79 27.17 6.66
N LEU A 328 0.32 28.10 7.49
CA LEU A 328 -0.71 29.07 7.08
C LEU A 328 -0.19 30.05 6.02
N ALA A 329 1.09 30.42 6.11
CA ALA A 329 1.72 31.35 5.18
C ALA A 329 2.03 30.71 3.81
N HIS A 330 2.18 29.39 3.77
CA HIS A 330 2.51 28.66 2.55
C HIS A 330 1.80 27.29 2.47
N PRO A 331 0.50 27.27 2.10
CA PRO A 331 -0.28 26.03 1.96
C PRO A 331 0.34 24.95 1.04
N PRO A 332 1.07 25.24 -0.05
CA PRO A 332 1.67 24.18 -0.87
C PRO A 332 2.66 23.28 -0.11
N SER A 333 3.21 23.74 1.03
CA SER A 333 4.06 22.90 1.90
C SER A 333 3.29 21.80 2.63
N ASN A 334 1.94 21.83 2.64
CA ASN A 334 1.14 20.77 3.24
C ASN A 334 1.47 19.39 2.67
N LYS A 335 2.00 19.30 1.44
CA LYS A 335 2.43 18.03 0.85
C LYS A 335 3.45 17.24 1.68
N LEU A 336 4.26 17.92 2.50
CA LEU A 336 5.22 17.27 3.38
C LEU A 336 4.55 16.40 4.45
N ARG A 337 3.27 16.64 4.78
CA ARG A 337 2.53 15.88 5.80
C ARG A 337 2.41 14.41 5.47
N LEU A 338 2.35 14.02 4.20
CA LEU A 338 2.31 12.60 3.81
C LEU A 338 3.55 11.86 4.34
N PHE A 339 4.73 12.47 4.24
CA PHE A 339 5.98 11.83 4.63
C PHE A 339 6.18 11.76 6.15
N GLU A 340 5.30 12.40 6.93
CA GLU A 340 5.26 12.30 8.40
C GLU A 340 4.35 11.17 8.89
N CYS A 341 3.53 10.59 8.02
CA CYS A 341 2.68 9.46 8.36
C CYS A 341 3.55 8.27 8.79
N ALA A 342 3.25 7.70 9.97
CA ALA A 342 4.02 6.59 10.52
C ALA A 342 3.98 5.36 9.61
N GLU A 343 2.90 5.19 8.85
CA GLU A 343 2.68 4.08 7.92
C GLU A 343 3.70 4.04 6.78
N MET A 344 4.35 5.16 6.45
CA MET A 344 5.32 5.22 5.34
C MET A 344 6.50 4.26 5.55
N VAL A 345 6.79 3.88 6.80
CA VAL A 345 7.89 2.96 7.11
C VAL A 345 7.62 1.51 6.71
N SER A 346 6.35 1.17 6.49
CA SER A 346 5.91 -0.19 6.13
C SER A 346 5.91 -0.44 4.64
N TYR A 347 6.17 0.58 3.82
CA TYR A 347 6.28 0.50 2.38
C TYR A 347 7.74 0.54 1.95
N ASP A 348 8.04 -0.10 0.82
CA ASP A 348 9.38 -0.11 0.23
C ASP A 348 9.63 1.19 -0.57
N THR A 349 8.59 1.66 -1.26
CA THR A 349 8.63 2.88 -2.09
C THR A 349 7.39 3.73 -1.83
N ILE A 350 7.58 5.05 -1.73
CA ILE A 350 6.54 6.06 -1.54
C ILE A 350 6.50 6.94 -2.78
N MET A 351 5.36 6.99 -3.47
CA MET A 351 5.11 7.89 -4.60
C MET A 351 4.11 8.98 -4.19
N PHE A 352 4.59 10.21 -4.11
CA PHE A 352 3.75 11.38 -3.90
C PHE A 352 3.28 11.96 -5.24
N LEU A 353 1.99 12.28 -5.30
CA LEU A 353 1.35 12.97 -6.41
C LEU A 353 0.61 14.22 -5.91
N ASP A 354 0.80 15.36 -6.56
CA ASP A 354 -0.08 16.51 -6.34
C ASP A 354 -1.50 16.13 -6.76
N CYS A 355 -2.52 16.58 -6.01
CA CYS A 355 -3.93 16.30 -6.32
C CYS A 355 -4.36 16.85 -7.70
N ASP A 356 -3.61 17.80 -8.28
CA ASP A 356 -3.83 18.30 -9.63
C ASP A 356 -3.07 17.53 -10.74
N THR A 357 -2.86 16.24 -10.50
CA THR A 357 -2.37 15.26 -11.46
C THR A 357 -3.42 14.17 -11.76
N VAL A 358 -3.30 13.52 -12.91
CA VAL A 358 -4.02 12.27 -13.23
C VAL A 358 -3.07 11.27 -13.88
N VAL A 359 -3.22 10.00 -13.53
CA VAL A 359 -2.56 8.87 -14.19
C VAL A 359 -3.38 8.46 -15.41
N VAL A 360 -2.74 8.33 -16.57
CA VAL A 360 -3.42 7.98 -17.84
C VAL A 360 -2.78 6.80 -18.57
N GLN A 361 -1.68 6.27 -18.01
CA GLN A 361 -1.00 5.05 -18.42
C GLN A 361 -0.28 4.44 -17.21
N ASP A 362 0.11 3.17 -17.34
CA ASP A 362 0.88 2.45 -16.34
C ASP A 362 2.25 3.12 -16.06
N PRO A 363 2.48 3.65 -14.84
CA PRO A 363 3.75 4.25 -14.46
C PRO A 363 4.82 3.24 -14.03
N THR A 364 4.46 1.97 -13.78
CA THR A 364 5.35 0.94 -13.21
C THR A 364 6.72 0.86 -13.89
N PRO A 365 6.85 0.91 -15.24
CA PRO A 365 8.14 0.81 -15.92
C PRO A 365 9.15 1.93 -15.57
N TYR A 366 8.69 3.00 -14.95
CA TYR A 366 9.48 4.19 -14.62
C TYR A 366 9.84 4.29 -13.13
N ILE A 367 9.37 3.35 -12.31
CA ILE A 367 9.57 3.32 -10.86
C ILE A 367 10.61 2.25 -10.55
N ASP A 368 11.83 2.65 -10.18
CA ASP A 368 12.89 1.68 -9.90
C ASP A 368 12.91 1.20 -8.44
N GLY A 369 12.51 2.06 -7.50
CA GLY A 369 12.50 1.74 -6.07
C GLY A 369 13.87 1.82 -5.39
N ASP A 370 14.89 2.34 -6.09
CA ASP A 370 16.28 2.40 -5.63
C ASP A 370 16.80 3.84 -5.52
N HIS A 371 16.29 4.76 -6.34
CA HIS A 371 16.72 6.16 -6.37
C HIS A 371 15.58 7.09 -5.96
N PHE A 372 15.93 8.27 -5.43
CA PHE A 372 14.98 9.37 -5.45
C PHE A 372 14.69 9.75 -6.91
N GLN A 373 13.42 9.74 -7.31
CA GLN A 373 13.03 10.07 -8.67
C GLN A 373 12.08 11.28 -8.69
N ALA A 374 12.48 12.28 -9.46
CA ALA A 374 11.69 13.46 -9.74
C ALA A 374 12.06 14.00 -11.12
N LYS A 375 11.18 14.83 -11.70
CA LYS A 375 11.43 15.50 -12.97
C LYS A 375 12.10 16.84 -12.72
N ILE A 376 13.15 17.19 -13.48
CA ILE A 376 13.69 18.56 -13.48
C ILE A 376 12.58 19.54 -13.89
N ALA A 377 12.50 20.68 -13.18
CA ALA A 377 11.41 21.63 -13.33
C ALA A 377 11.22 22.08 -14.80
N ASN A 378 9.96 22.29 -15.19
CA ASN A 378 9.61 22.68 -16.55
C ASN A 378 10.32 23.98 -16.99
N GLY A 379 10.52 24.91 -16.06
CA GLY A 379 11.24 26.17 -16.28
C GLY A 379 11.82 26.68 -14.96
N LEU A 380 12.40 27.88 -15.01
CA LEU A 380 13.03 28.54 -13.87
C LEU A 380 12.01 29.26 -12.98
N SER A 381 11.06 28.52 -12.40
CA SER A 381 10.08 29.07 -11.44
C SER A 381 10.75 29.71 -10.22
N VAL A 382 11.94 29.24 -9.85
CA VAL A 382 12.90 29.94 -8.98
C VAL A 382 14.14 30.26 -9.84
N PRO A 383 14.40 31.54 -10.16
CA PRO A 383 15.56 31.94 -10.94
C PRO A 383 16.88 31.65 -10.25
N HIS A 384 17.95 31.48 -11.04
CA HIS A 384 19.28 31.17 -10.51
C HIS A 384 19.82 32.23 -9.54
N ASP A 385 19.52 33.52 -9.75
CA ASP A 385 19.97 34.58 -8.82
C ASP A 385 19.28 34.47 -7.45
N ILE A 386 18.03 34.01 -7.41
CA ILE A 386 17.37 33.70 -6.13
C ILE A 386 18.06 32.51 -5.46
N PHE A 387 18.42 31.47 -6.22
CA PHE A 387 19.20 30.37 -5.66
C PHE A 387 20.56 30.80 -5.12
N LYS A 388 21.29 31.71 -5.80
CA LYS A 388 22.54 32.28 -5.26
C LYS A 388 22.30 32.98 -3.92
N ASP A 389 21.25 33.80 -3.83
CA ASP A 389 20.86 34.47 -2.59
C ASP A 389 20.55 33.46 -1.47
N LEU A 390 19.80 32.40 -1.79
CA LEU A 390 19.45 31.33 -0.83
C LEU A 390 20.68 30.54 -0.38
N PHE A 391 21.52 30.06 -1.30
CA PHE A 391 22.73 29.30 -0.95
C PHE A 391 23.65 30.14 -0.07
N LYS A 392 23.82 31.43 -0.39
CA LYS A 392 24.56 32.36 0.46
C LYS A 392 23.92 32.51 1.84
N HIS A 393 22.60 32.68 1.91
CA HIS A 393 21.87 32.83 3.18
C HIS A 393 22.06 31.62 4.09
N TYR A 394 22.02 30.41 3.53
CA TYR A 394 22.13 29.16 4.27
C TYR A 394 23.57 28.63 4.41
N GLY A 395 24.58 29.37 3.93
CA GLY A 395 25.98 28.94 3.98
C GLY A 395 26.26 27.66 3.17
N LEU A 396 25.53 27.45 2.07
CA LEU A 396 25.67 26.31 1.18
C LEU A 396 26.55 26.65 -0.04
N PRO A 397 27.32 25.69 -0.59
CA PRO A 397 28.02 25.90 -1.84
C PRO A 397 27.03 26.11 -2.98
N ILE A 398 27.39 26.97 -3.93
CA ILE A 398 26.60 27.16 -5.15
C ILE A 398 26.95 26.00 -6.10
N PRO A 399 26.02 25.09 -6.43
CA PRO A 399 26.29 23.98 -7.32
C PRO A 399 26.38 24.43 -8.78
N ASN A 400 27.01 23.59 -9.60
CA ASN A 400 27.04 23.75 -11.05
C ASN A 400 25.64 23.63 -11.67
N ARG A 401 25.46 24.24 -12.85
CA ARG A 401 24.20 24.25 -13.60
C ARG A 401 24.16 23.14 -14.63
N ASP A 402 24.31 21.90 -14.16
CA ASP A 402 24.48 20.72 -15.01
C ASP A 402 23.17 20.17 -15.57
N TYR A 403 22.03 20.64 -15.07
CA TYR A 403 20.70 20.20 -15.48
C TYR A 403 20.06 21.15 -16.49
N ARG A 404 19.03 20.67 -17.19
CA ARG A 404 18.28 21.45 -18.18
C ARG A 404 16.78 21.36 -17.92
N THR A 405 16.11 22.50 -17.89
CA THR A 405 14.66 22.58 -17.70
C THR A 405 13.91 22.01 -18.90
N SER A 406 12.80 21.31 -18.67
CA SER A 406 12.18 20.51 -19.73
C SER A 406 11.47 21.32 -20.84
N LYS A 407 10.99 22.55 -20.57
CA LYS A 407 10.20 23.33 -21.54
C LYS A 407 11.05 24.13 -22.54
N ASN A 408 12.14 24.72 -22.08
CA ASN A 408 12.94 25.68 -22.86
C ASN A 408 14.45 25.39 -22.81
N ASN A 409 14.84 24.20 -22.32
CA ASN A 409 16.21 23.72 -22.32
C ASN A 409 17.24 24.63 -21.63
N GLN A 410 16.81 25.46 -20.68
CA GLN A 410 17.69 26.37 -19.93
C GLN A 410 18.51 25.60 -18.89
N LYS A 411 19.81 25.93 -18.80
CA LYS A 411 20.69 25.37 -17.76
C LYS A 411 20.19 25.75 -16.35
N THR A 412 20.18 24.81 -15.43
CA THR A 412 19.75 25.02 -14.04
C THR A 412 20.60 24.19 -13.09
N VAL A 413 20.68 24.63 -11.83
CA VAL A 413 21.10 23.76 -10.72
C VAL A 413 20.09 22.61 -10.58
N TRP A 414 20.41 21.60 -9.77
CA TRP A 414 19.44 20.55 -9.44
C TRP A 414 18.17 21.19 -8.85
N TYR A 415 17.08 21.15 -9.62
CA TYR A 415 15.82 21.82 -9.30
C TYR A 415 14.68 21.03 -9.91
N CYS A 416 14.02 20.23 -9.09
CA CYS A 416 12.98 19.30 -9.51
C CYS A 416 11.59 19.91 -9.31
N ASN A 417 10.63 19.55 -10.17
CA ASN A 417 9.23 19.78 -9.84
C ASN A 417 8.77 18.77 -8.78
N THR A 418 7.99 19.24 -7.83
CA THR A 418 7.54 18.50 -6.64
C THR A 418 6.12 17.97 -6.74
N GLY A 419 5.53 17.96 -7.94
CA GLY A 419 4.19 17.39 -8.16
C GLY A 419 4.16 15.89 -8.41
N VAL A 420 5.33 15.29 -8.68
CA VAL A 420 5.53 13.84 -8.75
C VAL A 420 6.88 13.54 -8.15
N LEU A 421 6.89 12.88 -6.99
CA LEU A 421 8.10 12.51 -6.26
C LEU A 421 8.03 11.02 -5.92
N ILE A 422 9.12 10.31 -6.13
CA ILE A 422 9.23 8.89 -5.77
C ILE A 422 10.43 8.73 -4.84
N PHE A 423 10.18 8.18 -3.66
CA PHE A 423 11.19 7.94 -2.64
C PHE A 423 11.22 6.46 -2.26
N PRO A 424 12.38 5.80 -2.40
CA PRO A 424 12.67 4.60 -1.63
C PRO A 424 12.61 4.94 -0.14
N GLN A 425 12.05 4.05 0.68
CA GLN A 425 11.84 4.30 2.11
C GLN A 425 13.16 4.59 2.84
N SER A 426 14.24 3.91 2.46
CA SER A 426 15.59 4.10 3.01
C SER A 426 16.12 5.52 2.81
N ILE A 427 15.87 6.10 1.62
CA ILE A 427 16.23 7.48 1.30
C ILE A 427 15.31 8.44 2.04
N LEU A 428 13.98 8.21 2.03
CA LEU A 428 13.02 9.09 2.70
C LEU A 428 13.38 9.25 4.19
N LYS A 429 13.69 8.14 4.86
CA LYS A 429 14.05 8.08 6.27
C LYS A 429 15.22 8.99 6.64
N THR A 430 16.21 9.14 5.75
CA THR A 430 17.43 9.92 6.03
C THR A 430 17.37 11.35 5.48
N PHE A 431 16.57 11.59 4.44
CA PHE A 431 16.54 12.87 3.73
C PHE A 431 15.40 13.78 4.17
N PHE A 432 14.25 13.22 4.54
CA PHE A 432 13.02 13.99 4.77
C PHE A 432 13.18 15.05 5.87
N SER A 433 13.85 14.72 6.97
CA SER A 433 14.07 15.68 8.08
C SER A 433 14.86 16.92 7.62
N VAL A 434 15.84 16.76 6.73
CA VAL A 434 16.62 17.86 6.15
C VAL A 434 15.72 18.75 5.29
N TRP A 435 14.92 18.14 4.41
CA TRP A 435 13.99 18.89 3.56
C TRP A 435 12.91 19.62 4.35
N LYS A 436 12.33 18.95 5.35
CA LYS A 436 11.36 19.55 6.26
C LYS A 436 11.94 20.77 6.96
N ASN A 437 13.13 20.67 7.56
CA ASN A 437 13.75 21.78 8.29
C ASN A 437 13.97 23.01 7.39
N TYR A 438 14.49 22.84 6.17
CA TYR A 438 14.63 23.95 5.23
C TYR A 438 13.27 24.53 4.81
N THR A 439 12.26 23.68 4.66
CA THR A 439 10.91 24.13 4.30
C THR A 439 10.30 24.96 5.44
N GLU A 440 10.34 24.47 6.67
CA GLU A 440 9.85 25.19 7.84
C GLU A 440 10.52 26.56 7.98
N ASP A 441 11.86 26.62 7.94
CA ASP A 441 12.59 27.87 8.04
C ASP A 441 12.28 28.84 6.87
N LEU A 442 12.28 28.33 5.64
CA LEU A 442 12.04 29.17 4.46
C LEU A 442 10.59 29.68 4.38
N THR A 443 9.62 28.94 4.93
CA THR A 443 8.24 29.45 5.06
C THR A 443 8.13 30.62 6.04
N GLY A 444 9.05 30.73 7.02
CA GLY A 444 9.19 31.93 7.85
C GLY A 444 9.90 33.10 7.15
N LYS A 445 10.54 32.84 6.00
CA LYS A 445 11.41 33.78 5.28
C LYS A 445 11.05 33.92 3.80
N LEU A 446 9.76 33.81 3.46
CA LEU A 446 9.27 33.83 2.07
C LEU A 446 9.74 35.05 1.25
N LYS A 447 10.08 36.18 1.90
CA LYS A 447 10.66 37.36 1.25
C LYS A 447 11.95 37.05 0.48
N LEU A 448 12.74 36.06 0.90
CA LEU A 448 13.94 35.61 0.20
C LEU A 448 13.62 35.07 -1.20
N LEU A 449 12.42 34.50 -1.38
CA LEU A 449 11.96 33.95 -2.65
C LEU A 449 11.34 35.00 -3.58
N LYS A 450 11.17 36.25 -3.14
CA LYS A 450 10.60 37.35 -3.95
C LYS A 450 9.27 36.89 -4.61
N LYS A 451 9.15 37.03 -5.93
CA LYS A 451 7.95 36.59 -6.70
C LYS A 451 7.82 35.06 -6.82
N SER A 452 8.83 34.30 -6.42
CA SER A 452 8.86 32.83 -6.47
C SER A 452 8.39 32.18 -5.16
N HIS A 453 7.81 32.93 -4.22
CA HIS A 453 7.41 32.43 -2.90
C HIS A 453 6.47 31.22 -2.93
N PHE A 454 5.64 31.06 -3.99
CA PHE A 454 4.77 29.90 -4.19
C PHE A 454 5.54 28.58 -4.39
N PHE A 455 6.82 28.66 -4.77
CA PHE A 455 7.69 27.50 -5.00
C PHE A 455 8.61 27.23 -3.81
N CYS A 456 8.20 27.62 -2.59
CA CYS A 456 9.03 27.52 -1.39
C CYS A 456 9.49 26.07 -1.11
N GLU A 457 8.57 25.11 -1.13
CA GLU A 457 8.90 23.70 -0.87
C GLU A 457 9.76 23.08 -1.98
N GLN A 458 9.59 23.56 -3.22
CA GLN A 458 10.42 23.18 -4.36
C GLN A 458 11.85 23.77 -4.25
N ALA A 459 11.98 25.00 -3.72
CA ALA A 459 13.26 25.64 -3.47
C ALA A 459 13.99 24.98 -2.30
N SER A 460 13.29 24.72 -1.19
CA SER A 460 13.86 24.04 -0.02
C SER A 460 14.29 22.62 -0.32
N LEU A 461 13.62 21.91 -1.25
CA LEU A 461 14.07 20.60 -1.73
C LEU A 461 15.46 20.68 -2.36
N THR A 462 15.72 21.71 -3.18
CA THR A 462 17.06 21.97 -3.74
C THR A 462 18.08 22.29 -2.65
N LEU A 463 17.72 23.08 -1.63
CA LEU A 463 18.62 23.35 -0.50
C LEU A 463 18.98 22.08 0.27
N ALA A 464 17.99 21.22 0.51
CA ALA A 464 18.17 19.95 1.19
C ALA A 464 19.06 19.00 0.39
N TYR A 465 18.86 18.90 -0.93
CA TYR A 465 19.70 18.08 -1.81
C TYR A 465 21.16 18.59 -1.84
N VAL A 466 21.38 19.91 -1.90
CA VAL A 466 22.74 20.46 -1.84
C VAL A 466 23.41 20.21 -0.49
N LYS A 467 22.64 20.24 0.61
CA LYS A 467 23.16 19.96 1.95
C LYS A 467 23.46 18.48 2.16
N ASN A 468 22.60 17.61 1.66
CA ASN A 468 22.68 16.16 1.83
C ASN A 468 22.30 15.47 0.51
N PRO A 469 23.25 15.33 -0.44
CA PRO A 469 22.98 14.68 -1.72
C PRO A 469 22.54 13.23 -1.52
N ILE A 470 21.56 12.81 -2.32
CA ILE A 470 21.00 11.46 -2.30
C ILE A 470 21.08 10.84 -3.69
N PRO A 471 21.08 9.50 -3.82
CA PRO A 471 20.96 8.84 -5.12
C PRO A 471 19.73 9.36 -5.87
N TYR A 472 19.95 9.91 -7.06
CA TYR A 472 18.91 10.56 -7.85
C TYR A 472 18.88 10.04 -9.27
N LYS A 473 17.68 9.72 -9.76
CA LYS A 473 17.42 9.37 -11.15
C LYS A 473 16.30 10.23 -11.70
N GLN A 474 16.59 10.95 -12.78
CA GLN A 474 15.63 11.86 -13.37
C GLN A 474 14.44 11.11 -13.99
N LEU A 475 13.22 11.50 -13.62
CA LEU A 475 12.00 11.05 -14.30
C LEU A 475 11.89 11.64 -15.70
N THR A 476 11.31 10.85 -16.61
CA THR A 476 11.01 11.31 -17.98
C THR A 476 9.95 12.42 -17.96
N ASN A 477 9.88 13.20 -19.04
CA ASN A 477 8.88 14.26 -19.16
C ASN A 477 7.44 13.74 -19.14
N GLN A 478 7.23 12.47 -19.52
CA GLN A 478 5.94 11.78 -19.53
C GLN A 478 5.38 11.50 -18.13
N MET A 479 6.26 11.32 -17.14
CA MET A 479 5.92 11.00 -15.74
C MET A 479 5.47 12.22 -14.92
N ASN A 480 5.56 13.43 -15.47
CA ASN A 480 5.01 14.65 -14.89
C ASN A 480 4.82 15.66 -16.02
N CYS A 481 3.83 15.36 -16.87
CA CYS A 481 3.62 16.00 -18.15
C CYS A 481 2.65 17.18 -18.03
N PRO A 482 3.08 18.43 -18.26
CA PRO A 482 2.15 19.55 -18.25
C PRO A 482 1.21 19.45 -19.45
N MET A 483 -0.08 19.79 -19.28
CA MET A 483 -1.04 19.75 -20.40
C MET A 483 -0.73 20.69 -21.58
N SER A 484 0.26 21.58 -21.45
CA SER A 484 0.76 22.40 -22.55
C SER A 484 1.81 21.71 -23.42
N GLU A 485 2.21 20.48 -23.07
CA GLU A 485 3.20 19.70 -23.80
C GLU A 485 2.72 19.35 -25.21
N LYS A 486 3.67 19.32 -26.16
CA LYS A 486 3.38 19.17 -27.60
C LYS A 486 3.82 17.83 -28.17
N GLU A 487 4.76 17.12 -27.54
CA GLU A 487 5.44 15.99 -28.19
C GLU A 487 5.23 14.65 -27.49
N TYR A 488 5.14 14.62 -26.16
CA TYR A 488 5.18 13.37 -25.41
C TYR A 488 3.80 12.73 -25.21
N ASP A 489 3.72 11.40 -25.31
CA ASP A 489 2.56 10.64 -24.82
C ASP A 489 2.59 10.61 -23.28
N PRO A 490 1.67 11.28 -22.56
CA PRO A 490 1.78 11.41 -21.12
C PRO A 490 1.46 10.11 -20.40
N ILE A 491 2.17 9.85 -19.31
CA ILE A 491 1.83 8.78 -18.35
C ILE A 491 1.08 9.41 -17.18
N ILE A 492 1.58 10.55 -16.69
CA ILE A 492 0.94 11.35 -15.65
C ILE A 492 0.80 12.76 -16.19
N ILE A 493 -0.44 13.25 -16.23
CA ILE A 493 -0.77 14.60 -16.67
C ILE A 493 -0.87 15.50 -15.44
N HIS A 494 -0.05 16.53 -15.38
CA HIS A 494 -0.15 17.61 -14.39
C HIS A 494 -1.00 18.73 -14.98
N TYR A 495 -2.29 18.77 -14.62
CA TYR A 495 -3.30 19.59 -15.30
C TYR A 495 -3.51 20.98 -14.67
N ARG A 496 -3.05 21.18 -13.43
CA ARG A 496 -3.17 22.44 -12.68
C ARG A 496 -4.61 22.93 -12.57
N ASN A 497 -4.95 23.98 -13.32
CA ASN A 497 -6.27 24.61 -13.31
C ASN A 497 -7.02 24.40 -14.63
N SER A 498 -6.51 23.60 -15.57
CA SER A 498 -7.15 23.50 -16.89
C SER A 498 -8.24 22.43 -16.92
N ILE A 499 -9.33 22.79 -16.24
CA ILE A 499 -10.60 22.09 -16.22
C ILE A 499 -11.64 22.91 -17.00
N THR A 500 -12.72 22.26 -17.41
CA THR A 500 -13.92 22.90 -17.97
C THR A 500 -14.88 23.29 -16.85
N ASP A 501 -15.91 24.08 -17.16
CA ASP A 501 -16.90 24.56 -16.17
C ASP A 501 -17.75 23.41 -15.60
N ASP A 502 -17.89 22.32 -16.37
CA ASP A 502 -18.51 21.04 -16.01
C ASP A 502 -17.53 20.05 -15.34
N ASN A 503 -16.38 20.55 -14.84
CA ASN A 503 -15.38 19.80 -14.07
C ASN A 503 -14.71 18.62 -14.81
N TYR A 504 -14.60 18.68 -16.13
CA TYR A 504 -13.78 17.74 -16.93
C TYR A 504 -12.40 18.31 -17.24
N LEU A 505 -11.44 17.45 -17.59
CA LEU A 505 -10.13 17.90 -18.05
C LEU A 505 -10.26 18.59 -19.42
N LYS A 506 -9.68 19.78 -19.56
CA LYS A 506 -9.84 20.59 -20.78
C LYS A 506 -9.02 20.05 -21.94
N ILE A 507 -9.70 19.72 -23.05
CA ILE A 507 -9.07 19.42 -24.34
C ILE A 507 -8.92 20.73 -25.13
N ARG A 508 -7.70 21.04 -25.59
CA ARG A 508 -7.47 22.23 -26.43
C ARG A 508 -7.97 21.96 -27.85
N LYS A 509 -8.81 22.85 -28.39
CA LYS A 509 -9.42 22.72 -29.74
C LYS A 509 -8.40 22.48 -30.88
N ASN A 510 -7.16 22.93 -30.71
CA ASN A 510 -6.02 22.70 -31.62
C ASN A 510 -4.82 22.12 -30.85
N ASN A 511 -5.01 21.04 -30.08
CA ASN A 511 -3.90 20.44 -29.34
C ASN A 511 -2.88 19.84 -30.34
N PRO A 512 -1.64 20.35 -30.42
CA PRO A 512 -0.63 19.76 -31.31
C PRO A 512 -0.26 18.33 -30.87
N ASN A 513 -0.55 17.98 -29.61
CA ASN A 513 -0.33 16.65 -29.06
C ASN A 513 -1.64 15.84 -29.08
N LEU A 514 -1.84 15.05 -30.14
CA LEU A 514 -3.01 14.18 -30.29
C LEU A 514 -3.06 13.08 -29.22
N LEU A 515 -1.91 12.57 -28.80
CA LEU A 515 -1.82 11.54 -27.76
C LEU A 515 -2.35 12.08 -26.43
N MET A 516 -1.88 13.25 -25.99
CA MET A 516 -2.43 13.97 -24.83
C MET A 516 -3.95 14.16 -24.93
N ALA A 517 -4.46 14.59 -26.10
CA ALA A 517 -5.90 14.77 -26.29
C ALA A 517 -6.67 13.45 -26.15
N ASN A 518 -6.16 12.36 -26.71
CA ASN A 518 -6.78 11.03 -26.61
C ASN A 518 -6.79 10.51 -25.17
N ARG A 519 -5.69 10.67 -24.42
CA ARG A 519 -5.61 10.31 -22.99
C ARG A 519 -6.63 11.08 -22.15
N ILE A 520 -6.74 12.40 -22.37
CA ILE A 520 -7.73 13.25 -21.69
C ILE A 520 -9.16 12.83 -22.07
N GLN A 521 -9.42 12.53 -23.34
CA GLN A 521 -10.74 12.09 -23.79
C GLN A 521 -11.14 10.76 -23.15
N ALA A 522 -10.22 9.80 -23.07
CA ALA A 522 -10.45 8.51 -22.43
C ALA A 522 -10.79 8.69 -20.94
N PHE A 523 -10.01 9.50 -20.22
CA PHE A 523 -10.31 9.83 -18.82
C PHE A 523 -11.68 10.50 -18.67
N ASN A 524 -11.98 11.52 -19.48
CA ASN A 524 -13.26 12.23 -19.41
C ASN A 524 -14.45 11.34 -19.75
N ASN A 525 -14.31 10.41 -20.71
CA ASN A 525 -15.36 9.43 -21.02
C ASN A 525 -15.65 8.54 -19.80
N ARG A 526 -14.60 8.00 -19.18
CA ARG A 526 -14.75 7.16 -17.99
C ARG A 526 -15.38 7.93 -16.81
N LEU A 527 -14.96 9.18 -16.61
CA LEU A 527 -15.56 10.05 -15.60
C LEU A 527 -17.03 10.38 -15.88
N ARG A 528 -17.42 10.54 -17.16
CA ARG A 528 -18.83 10.74 -17.53
C ARG A 528 -19.67 9.52 -17.23
N ASP A 529 -19.17 8.33 -17.55
CA ASP A 529 -19.89 7.09 -17.29
C ASP A 529 -20.07 6.91 -15.78
N TYR A 530 -19.01 7.12 -15.00
CA TYR A 530 -19.09 7.14 -13.54
C TYR A 530 -20.15 8.11 -13.01
N ARG A 531 -20.18 9.35 -13.51
CA ARG A 531 -21.12 10.39 -13.05
C ARG A 531 -22.55 10.20 -13.54
N LYS A 532 -22.85 9.29 -14.48
CA LYS A 532 -24.23 8.96 -14.88
C LYS A 532 -24.92 8.01 -13.91
N ASP A 533 -24.12 7.26 -13.15
CA ASP A 533 -24.58 6.28 -12.18
C ASP A 533 -24.95 6.96 -10.83
N TYR A 534 -24.86 8.30 -10.74
CA TYR A 534 -25.26 9.17 -9.63
C TYR A 534 -26.06 10.38 -10.15
#